data_AF-A0A1J0VV61-F1
#
_entry.id   AF-A0A1J0VV61-F1
#
_cell.length_a   1.000
_cell.length_b   1.000
_cell.length_c   1.000
_cell.angle_alpha   90.00
_cell.angle_beta   90.00
_cell.angle_gamma   90.00
#
_symmetry.space_group_name_H-M   'P 1'
#
loop_
_entity.id
_entity.type
_entity.pdbx_description
1 polymer ?
#
loop_
_entity_poly.entity_id
_entity_poly.type
_entity_poly.pdbx_seq_one_letter_code
_entity_poly.pdbx_strand_id
1 'polypeptide(L)'
;MSFNPGNVTPEQQYPHTGFNPGNITSEPLAVDRPQRAAETRQQVSAQYSTAPAVPTGSTTARAQATIEAVAGQFQKYLDSIHAPDYTGPGLRNRIAAFGDTPAAQAIETAVETARDRAASALTAVETARRELSPQGDTATELRNTRYWDRARRIFDSVQDGKLVSVAEKTLNQARPEELGVLIEELGPYLDSRGAGTAWIAPVLSKVAPTYATARQRLTDAEKALTITEHNATQLRRQMGTTHAPAGYRKPTFVDARAYDPDR
;
A
#
# COMPACT_ATOMS: atom_id res chain seq x y z
N MET A 1 -60.06 -4.05 -45.74
CA MET A 1 -61.37 -3.47 -45.36
C MET A 1 -61.22 -3.03 -43.90
N SER A 2 -61.37 -1.79 -43.45
CA SER A 2 -61.74 -0.48 -44.01
C SER A 2 -61.21 0.55 -42.98
N PHE A 3 -60.46 1.58 -43.36
CA PHE A 3 -60.91 2.95 -43.70
C PHE A 3 -61.85 3.64 -42.69
N ASN A 4 -61.32 4.70 -42.02
CA ASN A 4 -61.78 6.11 -41.83
C ASN A 4 -63.27 6.41 -41.51
N PRO A 5 -63.72 7.63 -41.12
CA PRO A 5 -63.06 8.93 -40.81
C PRO A 5 -63.53 9.53 -39.44
N GLY A 6 -62.87 10.52 -38.82
CA GLY A 6 -63.01 11.95 -39.08
C GLY A 6 -64.11 12.60 -38.22
N ASN A 7 -63.78 13.58 -37.37
CA ASN A 7 -64.63 14.75 -37.22
C ASN A 7 -63.86 16.00 -36.79
N VAL A 8 -64.33 17.13 -37.30
CA VAL A 8 -63.68 18.42 -37.50
C VAL A 8 -64.37 19.46 -36.60
N THR A 9 -63.55 20.31 -35.96
CA THR A 9 -63.67 21.72 -35.47
C THR A 9 -65.04 22.38 -35.16
N PRO A 10 -65.09 23.43 -34.29
CA PRO A 10 -64.76 24.78 -34.78
C PRO A 10 -63.97 25.68 -33.83
N GLU A 11 -63.30 26.63 -34.48
CA GLU A 11 -62.67 27.84 -33.96
C GLU A 11 -63.59 28.65 -33.05
N GLN A 12 -63.02 29.26 -32.01
CA GLN A 12 -63.49 30.56 -31.52
C GLN A 12 -62.30 31.51 -31.41
N GLN A 13 -62.29 32.46 -32.35
CA GLN A 13 -61.52 33.70 -32.33
C GLN A 13 -62.12 34.65 -31.29
N TYR A 14 -61.27 35.27 -30.46
CA TYR A 14 -61.58 36.55 -29.81
C TYR A 14 -60.30 37.40 -29.67
N PRO A 15 -60.44 38.73 -29.58
CA PRO A 15 -59.64 39.66 -30.36
C PRO A 15 -58.50 40.33 -29.60
N HIS A 16 -57.63 40.92 -30.40
CA HIS A 16 -56.58 41.88 -30.08
C HIS A 16 -57.03 42.99 -29.10
N THR A 17 -56.38 43.04 -27.95
CA THR A 17 -56.16 44.29 -27.21
C THR A 17 -54.73 44.75 -27.44
N GLY A 18 -54.58 45.85 -28.18
CA GLY A 18 -53.30 46.51 -28.40
C GLY A 18 -52.77 47.15 -27.12
N PHE A 19 -51.45 47.08 -26.93
CA PHE A 19 -50.71 47.99 -26.05
C PHE A 19 -49.33 48.30 -26.64
N ASN A 20 -49.28 49.51 -27.20
CA ASN A 20 -48.21 50.52 -27.26
C ASN A 20 -46.71 50.10 -27.26
N PRO A 21 -45.94 50.44 -28.32
CA PRO A 21 -44.48 50.30 -28.33
C PRO A 21 -43.82 51.50 -27.64
N GLY A 22 -43.51 51.34 -26.36
CA GLY A 22 -42.78 52.32 -25.55
C GLY A 22 -41.59 51.67 -24.86
N ASN A 23 -40.42 51.77 -25.50
CA ASN A 23 -39.10 51.87 -24.89
C ASN A 23 -38.88 51.12 -23.56
N ILE A 24 -38.53 49.83 -23.63
CA ILE A 24 -37.85 49.14 -22.54
C ILE A 24 -36.47 48.78 -23.07
N THR A 25 -35.50 49.60 -22.70
CA THR A 25 -34.08 49.29 -22.83
C THR A 25 -33.86 47.96 -22.11
N SER A 26 -33.45 46.94 -22.85
CA SER A 26 -33.01 45.67 -22.30
C SER A 26 -31.71 45.90 -21.52
N GLU A 27 -31.80 46.37 -20.29
CA GLU A 27 -30.71 46.14 -19.34
C GLU A 27 -30.71 44.65 -19.03
N PRO A 28 -29.64 43.90 -19.37
CA PRO A 28 -29.48 42.59 -18.77
C PRO A 28 -29.36 42.85 -17.26
N LEU A 29 -30.27 42.30 -16.48
CA LEU A 29 -30.05 42.06 -15.06
C LEU A 29 -28.82 41.15 -14.96
N ALA A 30 -27.65 41.78 -14.97
CA ALA A 30 -26.42 41.22 -14.45
C ALA A 30 -26.69 41.00 -12.97
N VAL A 31 -27.25 39.83 -12.65
CA VAL A 31 -27.17 39.31 -11.30
C VAL A 31 -25.69 39.11 -11.07
N ASP A 32 -25.12 40.07 -10.36
CA ASP A 32 -23.82 40.07 -9.74
C ASP A 32 -23.72 38.80 -8.87
N ARG A 33 -23.39 37.68 -9.52
CA ARG A 33 -22.97 36.48 -8.81
C ARG A 33 -21.64 36.87 -8.18
N PRO A 34 -21.46 36.68 -6.86
CA PRO A 34 -20.19 37.02 -6.24
C PRO A 34 -19.10 36.10 -6.81
N GLN A 35 -18.37 36.57 -7.82
CA GLN A 35 -17.16 35.95 -8.36
C GLN A 35 -16.18 35.62 -7.22
N ARG A 36 -16.19 36.45 -6.17
CA ARG A 36 -15.43 36.28 -4.94
C ARG A 36 -15.64 34.93 -4.22
N ALA A 37 -16.86 34.39 -4.24
CA ALA A 37 -17.13 33.09 -3.61
C ALA A 37 -16.57 31.92 -4.45
N ALA A 38 -16.62 32.03 -5.78
CA ALA A 38 -16.04 31.02 -6.67
C ALA A 38 -14.50 31.04 -6.65
N GLU A 39 -13.89 32.22 -6.62
CA GLU A 39 -12.43 32.41 -6.55
C GLU A 39 -11.85 31.92 -5.22
N THR A 40 -12.49 32.25 -4.09
CA THR A 40 -12.07 31.74 -2.77
C THR A 40 -12.23 30.22 -2.68
N ARG A 41 -13.28 29.64 -3.29
CA ARG A 41 -13.54 28.19 -3.29
C ARG A 41 -12.59 27.38 -4.18
N GLN A 42 -12.11 27.93 -5.30
CA GLN A 42 -11.05 27.29 -6.11
C GLN A 42 -9.69 27.31 -5.41
N GLN A 43 -9.37 28.40 -4.69
CA GLN A 43 -8.11 28.53 -3.95
C GLN A 43 -7.96 27.55 -2.78
N VAL A 44 -9.05 27.25 -2.04
CA VAL A 44 -9.02 26.28 -0.93
C VAL A 44 -8.69 24.87 -1.44
N SER A 45 -9.17 24.49 -2.62
CA SER A 45 -8.78 23.20 -3.25
C SER A 45 -7.29 23.14 -3.58
N ALA A 46 -6.69 24.23 -4.05
CA ALA A 46 -5.28 24.26 -4.44
C ALA A 46 -4.31 24.13 -3.25
N GLN A 47 -4.70 24.60 -2.05
CA GLN A 47 -3.87 24.51 -0.85
C GLN A 47 -3.68 23.07 -0.34
N TYR A 48 -4.59 22.15 -0.66
CA TYR A 48 -4.50 20.75 -0.27
C TYR A 48 -4.09 19.83 -1.43
N SER A 49 -3.73 20.40 -2.59
CA SER A 49 -3.28 19.66 -3.78
C SER A 49 -1.79 19.35 -3.78
N THR A 50 -1.02 19.66 -2.74
CA THR A 50 0.41 19.32 -2.70
C THR A 50 0.63 18.01 -1.96
N ALA A 51 1.50 17.16 -2.52
CA ALA A 51 1.95 15.96 -1.82
C ALA A 51 2.57 16.37 -0.46
N PRO A 52 2.37 15.57 0.60
CA PRO A 52 3.01 15.84 1.88
C PRO A 52 4.54 15.87 1.69
N ALA A 53 5.21 16.77 2.43
CA ALA A 53 6.66 16.80 2.44
C ALA A 53 7.21 15.43 2.82
N VAL A 54 8.23 14.95 2.08
CA VAL A 54 8.84 13.66 2.35
C VAL A 54 9.53 13.74 3.73
N PRO A 55 9.12 12.93 4.71
CA PRO A 55 9.71 12.94 6.04
C PRO A 55 11.20 12.56 5.97
N THR A 56 12.01 13.03 6.93
CA THR A 56 13.38 12.52 7.12
C THR A 56 13.34 11.20 7.90
N GLY A 57 14.20 10.24 7.56
CA GLY A 57 14.31 8.96 8.29
C GLY A 57 14.49 7.77 7.36
N SER A 58 14.42 6.56 7.94
CA SER A 58 14.45 5.32 7.19
C SER A 58 13.29 5.22 6.20
N THR A 59 13.42 4.31 5.24
CA THR A 59 12.37 4.05 4.24
C THR A 59 11.02 3.70 4.88
N THR A 60 11.02 2.86 5.91
CA THR A 60 9.82 2.50 6.67
C THR A 60 9.23 3.70 7.40
N ALA A 61 10.07 4.51 8.06
CA ALA A 61 9.61 5.70 8.77
C ALA A 61 8.98 6.72 7.82
N ARG A 62 9.55 6.88 6.61
CA ARG A 62 9.01 7.74 5.55
C ARG A 62 7.65 7.26 5.06
N ALA A 63 7.51 5.98 4.74
CA ALA A 63 6.24 5.41 4.29
C ALA A 63 5.12 5.61 5.34
N GLN A 64 5.41 5.27 6.60
CA GLN A 64 4.48 5.46 7.71
C GLN A 64 4.07 6.94 7.89
N ALA A 65 5.05 7.83 7.94
CA ALA A 65 4.80 9.26 8.14
C ALA A 65 4.06 9.89 6.94
N THR A 66 4.28 9.40 5.71
CA THR A 66 3.47 9.80 4.55
C THR A 66 2.00 9.44 4.74
N ILE A 67 1.68 8.20 5.14
CA ILE A 67 0.28 7.79 5.40
C ILE A 67 -0.36 8.65 6.50
N GLU A 68 0.36 8.89 7.59
CA GLU A 68 -0.09 9.75 8.69
C GLU A 68 -0.35 11.19 8.23
N ALA A 69 0.52 11.72 7.36
CA ALA A 69 0.43 13.06 6.80
C ALA A 69 -0.77 13.20 5.85
N VAL A 70 -1.00 12.22 4.96
CA VAL A 70 -2.17 12.20 4.07
C VAL A 70 -3.46 12.18 4.88
N ALA A 71 -3.54 11.38 5.94
CA ALA A 71 -4.71 11.38 6.83
C ALA A 71 -4.94 12.77 7.48
N GLY A 72 -3.86 13.43 7.90
CA GLY A 72 -3.92 14.80 8.42
C GLY A 72 -4.36 15.82 7.36
N GLN A 73 -3.88 15.71 6.12
CA GLN A 73 -4.29 16.56 5.00
C GLN A 73 -5.76 16.34 4.63
N PHE A 74 -6.24 15.10 4.64
CA PHE A 74 -7.65 14.80 4.38
C PHE A 74 -8.56 15.41 5.45
N GLN A 75 -8.20 15.32 6.74
CA GLN A 75 -8.94 16.01 7.80
C GLN A 75 -9.02 17.51 7.55
N LYS A 76 -7.87 18.17 7.28
CA LYS A 76 -7.83 19.61 6.99
C LYS A 76 -8.66 19.97 5.76
N TYR A 77 -8.64 19.11 4.74
CA TYR A 77 -9.47 19.26 3.56
C TYR A 77 -10.96 19.23 3.91
N LEU A 78 -11.40 18.28 4.74
CA LEU A 78 -12.78 18.20 5.21
C LEU A 78 -13.18 19.42 6.04
N ASP A 79 -12.31 19.87 6.94
CA ASP A 79 -12.55 21.04 7.80
C ASP A 79 -12.69 22.34 6.99
N SER A 80 -12.10 22.38 5.79
CA SER A 80 -12.22 23.50 4.86
C SER A 80 -13.55 23.55 4.09
N ILE A 81 -14.34 22.46 4.12
CA ILE A 81 -15.63 22.37 3.42
C ILE A 81 -16.74 22.95 4.30
N HIS A 82 -17.35 24.05 3.87
CA HIS A 82 -18.57 24.55 4.50
C HIS A 82 -19.79 23.74 4.03
N ALA A 83 -20.13 22.68 4.75
CA ALA A 83 -21.19 21.73 4.36
C ALA A 83 -22.55 22.36 3.97
N PRO A 84 -23.05 23.42 4.64
CA PRO A 84 -24.31 24.09 4.26
C PRO A 84 -24.34 24.66 2.83
N ASP A 85 -23.17 24.92 2.22
CA ASP A 85 -23.08 25.43 0.85
C ASP A 85 -23.40 24.37 -0.22
N TYR A 86 -23.53 23.10 0.17
CA TYR A 86 -23.61 21.97 -0.76
C TYR A 86 -24.89 21.16 -0.57
N THR A 87 -25.46 20.70 -1.69
CA THR A 87 -26.44 19.61 -1.64
C THR A 87 -25.75 18.31 -1.22
N GLY A 88 -26.50 17.33 -0.71
CA GLY A 88 -25.94 16.03 -0.32
C GLY A 88 -25.06 15.37 -1.40
N PRO A 89 -25.51 15.27 -2.67
CA PRO A 89 -24.68 14.80 -3.78
C PRO A 89 -23.46 15.68 -4.06
N GLY A 90 -23.62 17.01 -4.03
CA GLY A 90 -22.52 17.95 -4.25
C GLY A 90 -21.42 17.85 -3.19
N LEU A 91 -21.82 17.64 -1.93
CA LEU A 91 -20.91 17.44 -0.80
C LEU A 91 -20.11 16.14 -0.97
N ARG A 92 -20.76 15.04 -1.35
CA ARG A 92 -20.08 13.77 -1.63
C ARG A 92 -19.06 13.90 -2.76
N ASN A 93 -19.43 14.57 -3.85
CA ASN A 93 -18.52 14.82 -4.97
C ASN A 93 -17.33 15.69 -4.54
N ARG A 94 -17.56 16.70 -3.70
CA ARG A 94 -16.48 17.52 -3.15
C ARG A 94 -15.53 16.70 -2.29
N ILE A 95 -16.05 15.87 -1.38
CA ILE A 95 -15.20 15.00 -0.54
C ILE A 95 -14.40 14.00 -1.40
N ALA A 96 -15.05 13.38 -2.38
CA ALA A 96 -14.43 12.42 -3.28
C ALA A 96 -13.28 13.02 -4.11
N ALA A 97 -13.36 14.31 -4.46
CA ALA A 97 -12.32 15.02 -5.22
C ALA A 97 -10.95 15.06 -4.51
N PHE A 98 -10.88 14.79 -3.20
CA PHE A 98 -9.58 14.62 -2.55
C PHE A 98 -8.81 13.41 -3.10
N GLY A 99 -9.50 12.35 -3.54
CA GLY A 99 -8.90 11.15 -4.12
C GLY A 99 -8.05 11.44 -5.37
N ASP A 100 -8.35 12.52 -6.08
CA ASP A 100 -7.62 12.94 -7.29
C ASP A 100 -6.42 13.86 -6.97
N THR A 101 -6.17 14.16 -5.70
CA THR A 101 -5.08 15.04 -5.30
C THR A 101 -3.74 14.30 -5.23
N PRO A 102 -2.61 15.00 -5.45
CA PRO A 102 -1.27 14.47 -5.18
C PRO A 102 -1.09 13.95 -3.74
N ALA A 103 -1.80 14.51 -2.76
CA ALA A 103 -1.83 14.01 -1.40
C ALA A 103 -2.41 12.59 -1.32
N ALA A 104 -3.57 12.33 -1.92
CA ALA A 104 -4.16 11.00 -1.95
C ALA A 104 -3.30 9.99 -2.74
N GLN A 105 -2.66 10.43 -3.83
CA GLN A 105 -1.75 9.61 -4.62
C GLN A 105 -0.49 9.19 -3.84
N ALA A 106 -0.03 10.02 -2.89
CA ALA A 106 1.13 9.70 -2.04
C ALA A 106 0.94 8.44 -1.18
N ILE A 107 -0.31 7.97 -0.98
CA ILE A 107 -0.58 6.68 -0.33
C ILE A 107 0.04 5.53 -1.15
N GLU A 108 -0.13 5.52 -2.48
CA GLU A 108 0.47 4.47 -3.30
C GLU A 108 1.99 4.57 -3.33
N THR A 109 2.53 5.79 -3.41
CA THR A 109 3.98 6.00 -3.31
C THR A 109 4.55 5.44 -2.00
N ALA A 110 3.86 5.61 -0.87
CA ALA A 110 4.29 5.07 0.41
C ALA A 110 4.30 3.53 0.42
N VAL A 111 3.26 2.91 -0.15
CA VAL A 111 3.17 1.44 -0.28
C VAL A 111 4.27 0.91 -1.18
N GLU A 112 4.49 1.54 -2.34
CA GLU A 112 5.52 1.12 -3.29
C GLU A 112 6.92 1.24 -2.68
N THR A 113 7.18 2.31 -1.95
CA THR A 113 8.44 2.50 -1.22
C THR A 113 8.69 1.38 -0.20
N ALA A 114 7.63 0.87 0.46
CA ALA A 114 7.74 -0.28 1.36
C ALA A 114 7.97 -1.60 0.60
N ARG A 115 7.32 -1.78 -0.57
CA ARG A 115 7.52 -2.95 -1.45
C ARG A 115 8.95 -3.01 -1.98
N ASP A 116 9.46 -1.90 -2.48
CA ASP A 116 10.85 -1.75 -2.95
C ASP A 116 11.85 -2.11 -1.85
N ARG A 117 11.57 -1.71 -0.60
CA ARG A 117 12.43 -2.05 0.54
C ARG A 117 12.41 -3.55 0.84
N ALA A 118 11.25 -4.21 0.77
CA ALA A 118 11.13 -5.66 0.94
C ALA A 118 11.84 -6.41 -0.20
N ALA A 119 11.66 -5.98 -1.45
CA ALA A 119 12.38 -6.54 -2.61
C ALA A 119 13.90 -6.37 -2.52
N SER A 120 14.36 -5.22 -2.03
CA SER A 120 15.78 -4.96 -1.76
C SER A 120 16.32 -5.87 -0.65
N ALA A 121 15.53 -6.11 0.41
CA ALA A 121 15.90 -7.04 1.48
C ALA A 121 16.00 -8.48 0.98
N LEU A 122 15.07 -8.90 0.12
CA LEU A 122 15.10 -10.22 -0.52
C LEU A 122 16.35 -10.38 -1.38
N THR A 123 16.68 -9.35 -2.16
CA THR A 123 17.91 -9.33 -2.98
C THR A 123 19.15 -9.46 -2.09
N ALA A 124 19.20 -8.81 -0.93
CA ALA A 124 20.31 -8.94 0.02
C ALA A 124 20.42 -10.36 0.59
N VAL A 125 19.30 -11.03 0.86
CA VAL A 125 19.28 -12.44 1.27
C VAL A 125 19.85 -13.32 0.17
N GLU A 126 19.42 -13.14 -1.07
CA GLU A 126 19.92 -13.92 -2.21
C GLU A 126 21.40 -13.68 -2.47
N THR A 127 21.88 -12.45 -2.35
CA THR A 127 23.31 -12.14 -2.44
C THR A 127 24.10 -12.83 -1.33
N ALA A 128 23.69 -12.70 -0.07
CA ALA A 128 24.35 -13.37 1.05
C ALA A 128 24.32 -14.90 0.91
N ARG A 129 23.26 -15.47 0.33
CA ARG A 129 23.17 -16.90 0.03
C ARG A 129 24.15 -17.31 -1.07
N ARG A 130 24.25 -16.55 -2.16
CA ARG A 130 25.20 -16.81 -3.25
C ARG A 130 26.65 -16.69 -2.82
N GLU A 131 26.96 -15.83 -1.86
CA GLU A 131 28.30 -15.76 -1.26
C GLU A 131 28.66 -17.05 -0.51
N LEU A 132 27.66 -17.72 0.10
CA LEU A 132 27.86 -19.02 0.73
C LEU A 132 27.97 -20.14 -0.32
N SER A 133 27.13 -20.14 -1.36
CA SER A 133 27.18 -21.14 -2.43
C SER A 133 27.16 -20.48 -3.82
N PRO A 134 28.34 -20.16 -4.40
CA PRO A 134 28.45 -19.54 -5.71
C PRO A 134 27.83 -20.44 -6.80
N GLN A 135 26.82 -19.93 -7.50
CA GLN A 135 26.19 -20.63 -8.63
C GLN A 135 27.05 -20.46 -9.89
N GLY A 136 27.08 -21.48 -10.77
CA GLY A 136 27.65 -21.36 -12.12
C GLY A 136 28.85 -22.25 -12.45
N ASP A 137 29.35 -23.02 -11.49
CA ASP A 137 30.30 -24.11 -11.75
C ASP A 137 29.60 -25.46 -11.53
N THR A 138 29.38 -26.22 -12.61
CA THR A 138 28.77 -27.56 -12.56
C THR A 138 29.52 -28.49 -11.59
N ALA A 139 30.85 -28.33 -11.46
CA ALA A 139 31.63 -29.12 -10.51
C ALA A 139 31.36 -28.74 -9.05
N THR A 140 30.96 -27.49 -8.79
CA THR A 140 30.53 -27.01 -7.47
C THR A 140 29.12 -27.51 -7.16
N GLU A 141 28.18 -27.44 -8.11
CA GLU A 141 26.84 -28.01 -7.96
C GLU A 141 26.87 -29.51 -7.66
N LEU A 142 27.68 -30.28 -8.40
CA LEU A 142 27.90 -31.71 -8.14
C LEU A 142 28.47 -31.97 -6.74
N ARG A 143 29.39 -31.12 -6.26
CA ARG A 143 29.94 -31.23 -4.89
C ARG A 143 28.86 -30.94 -3.84
N ASN A 144 28.02 -29.95 -4.08
CA ASN A 144 26.92 -29.56 -3.21
C ASN A 144 25.87 -30.69 -3.10
N THR A 145 25.44 -31.27 -4.22
CA THR A 145 24.54 -32.43 -4.22
C THR A 145 25.14 -33.62 -3.46
N ARG A 146 26.40 -33.97 -3.72
CA ARG A 146 27.08 -35.06 -3.00
C ARG A 146 27.24 -34.78 -1.51
N TYR A 147 27.41 -33.51 -1.13
CA TYR A 147 27.46 -33.13 0.28
C TYR A 147 26.08 -33.34 0.92
N TRP A 148 25.02 -32.83 0.31
CA TRP A 148 23.65 -33.02 0.79
C TRP A 148 23.29 -34.50 0.93
N ASP A 149 23.55 -35.31 -0.10
CA ASP A 149 23.26 -36.76 -0.06
C ASP A 149 23.96 -37.46 1.11
N ARG A 150 25.19 -37.05 1.45
CA ARG A 150 25.91 -37.58 2.61
C ARG A 150 25.30 -37.09 3.93
N ALA A 151 25.01 -35.80 4.05
CA ALA A 151 24.38 -35.22 5.23
C ALA A 151 23.01 -35.87 5.49
N ARG A 152 22.19 -35.98 4.45
CA ARG A 152 20.89 -36.64 4.49
C ARG A 152 20.97 -38.09 4.95
N ARG A 153 21.91 -38.89 4.43
CA ARG A 153 22.10 -40.28 4.89
C ARG A 153 22.48 -40.34 6.38
N ILE A 154 23.28 -39.40 6.86
CA ILE A 154 23.60 -39.30 8.29
C ILE A 154 22.31 -38.99 9.07
N PHE A 155 21.52 -38.00 8.64
CA PHE A 155 20.27 -37.63 9.29
C PHE A 155 19.23 -38.76 9.29
N ASP A 156 19.10 -39.49 8.17
CA ASP A 156 18.20 -40.64 8.02
C ASP A 156 18.61 -41.81 8.93
N SER A 157 19.90 -41.93 9.27
CA SER A 157 20.40 -42.97 10.18
C SER A 157 20.20 -42.66 11.67
N VAL A 158 19.77 -41.43 12.00
CA VAL A 158 19.65 -40.93 13.37
C VAL A 158 18.21 -41.06 13.86
N GLN A 159 18.05 -41.53 15.10
CA GLN A 159 16.76 -41.56 15.78
C GLN A 159 16.19 -40.14 15.94
N ASP A 160 14.87 -39.98 15.80
CA ASP A 160 14.20 -38.67 15.74
C ASP A 160 14.56 -37.76 16.93
N GLY A 161 14.67 -38.31 18.15
CA GLY A 161 15.05 -37.56 19.35
C GLY A 161 16.49 -37.00 19.35
N LYS A 162 17.35 -37.41 18.42
CA LYS A 162 18.74 -36.94 18.27
C LYS A 162 18.96 -36.13 16.99
N LEU A 163 17.97 -36.07 16.10
CA LEU A 163 18.11 -35.46 14.77
C LEU A 163 18.52 -33.99 14.87
N VAL A 164 17.86 -33.20 15.73
CA VAL A 164 18.17 -31.78 15.96
C VAL A 164 19.63 -31.58 16.39
N SER A 165 20.11 -32.36 17.35
CA SER A 165 21.49 -32.25 17.85
C SER A 165 22.53 -32.59 16.78
N VAL A 166 22.25 -33.60 15.95
CA VAL A 166 23.14 -33.97 14.83
C VAL A 166 23.12 -32.88 13.75
N ALA A 167 21.94 -32.37 13.38
CA ALA A 167 21.80 -31.28 12.41
C ALA A 167 22.50 -30.00 12.88
N GLU A 168 22.36 -29.63 14.15
CA GLU A 168 23.07 -28.49 14.74
C GLU A 168 24.58 -28.68 14.70
N LYS A 169 25.08 -29.86 15.05
CA LYS A 169 26.52 -30.17 14.94
C LYS A 169 27.00 -30.06 13.49
N THR A 170 26.23 -30.56 12.52
CA THR A 170 26.57 -30.47 11.11
C THR A 170 26.64 -29.00 10.65
N LEU A 171 25.67 -28.16 11.02
CA LEU A 171 25.72 -26.72 10.73
C LEU A 171 26.94 -26.03 11.34
N ASN A 172 27.30 -26.34 12.59
CA ASN A 172 28.45 -25.74 13.25
C ASN A 172 29.81 -26.15 12.64
N GLN A 173 29.85 -27.26 11.91
CA GLN A 173 31.09 -27.82 11.34
C GLN A 173 31.20 -27.62 9.83
N ALA A 174 30.13 -27.15 9.18
CA ALA A 174 30.08 -26.97 7.74
C ALA A 174 30.98 -25.83 7.27
N ARG A 175 31.61 -26.04 6.11
CA ARG A 175 32.34 -24.98 5.38
C ARG A 175 31.36 -24.02 4.72
N PRO A 176 31.78 -22.81 4.32
CA PRO A 176 30.89 -21.84 3.67
C PRO A 176 30.06 -22.41 2.51
N GLU A 177 30.67 -23.20 1.63
CA GLU A 177 29.99 -23.82 0.48
C GLU A 177 28.94 -24.86 0.91
N GLU A 178 29.23 -25.58 1.99
CA GLU A 178 28.35 -26.58 2.57
C GLU A 178 27.19 -25.93 3.34
N LEU A 179 27.44 -24.79 4.00
CA LEU A 179 26.43 -24.01 4.70
C LEU A 179 25.35 -23.52 3.74
N GLY A 180 25.71 -23.07 2.53
CA GLY A 180 24.73 -22.67 1.51
C GLY A 180 23.73 -23.79 1.20
N VAL A 181 24.23 -25.01 1.02
CA VAL A 181 23.40 -26.20 0.78
C VAL A 181 22.52 -26.53 1.99
N LEU A 182 23.08 -26.50 3.21
CA LEU A 182 22.32 -26.78 4.42
C LEU A 182 21.21 -25.75 4.66
N ILE A 183 21.44 -24.47 4.36
CA ILE A 183 20.43 -23.43 4.52
C ILE A 183 19.20 -23.69 3.63
N GLU A 184 19.41 -24.22 2.44
CA GLU A 184 18.33 -24.52 1.48
C GLU A 184 17.56 -25.78 1.87
N GLU A 185 18.28 -26.84 2.22
CA GLU A 185 17.71 -28.19 2.29
C GLU A 185 17.29 -28.61 3.70
N LEU A 186 17.94 -28.06 4.73
CA LEU A 186 17.78 -28.56 6.10
C LEU A 186 16.39 -28.27 6.69
N GLY A 187 15.83 -27.09 6.42
CA GLY A 187 14.50 -26.71 6.93
C GLY A 187 13.40 -27.67 6.46
N PRO A 188 13.17 -27.78 5.12
CA PRO A 188 12.18 -28.70 4.57
C PRO A 188 12.41 -30.16 4.99
N TYR A 189 13.67 -30.58 5.09
CA TYR A 189 14.01 -31.91 5.57
C TYR A 189 13.57 -32.13 7.02
N LEU A 190 13.88 -31.21 7.93
CA LEU A 190 13.50 -31.33 9.34
C LEU A 190 11.98 -31.30 9.52
N ASP A 191 11.28 -30.43 8.80
CA ASP A 191 9.82 -30.36 8.82
C ASP A 191 9.21 -31.70 8.35
N SER A 192 9.77 -32.32 7.30
CA SER A 192 9.32 -33.64 6.82
C SER A 192 9.52 -34.77 7.85
N ARG A 193 10.46 -34.59 8.77
CA ARG A 193 10.77 -35.52 9.87
C ARG A 193 10.04 -35.14 11.17
N GLY A 194 9.18 -34.11 11.14
CA GLY A 194 8.47 -33.60 12.32
C GLY A 194 9.37 -32.93 13.36
N ALA A 195 10.59 -32.53 12.98
CA ALA A 195 11.53 -31.86 13.86
C ALA A 195 11.38 -30.35 13.78
N GLY A 196 11.37 -29.67 14.93
CA GLY A 196 11.28 -28.20 14.97
C GLY A 196 12.52 -27.51 14.39
N THR A 197 12.30 -26.37 13.73
CA THR A 197 13.35 -25.58 13.04
C THR A 197 13.73 -24.28 13.76
N ALA A 198 13.09 -23.97 14.90
CA ALA A 198 13.29 -22.72 15.65
C ALA A 198 14.74 -22.49 16.13
N TRP A 199 15.52 -23.56 16.28
CA TRP A 199 16.92 -23.51 16.69
C TRP A 199 17.89 -23.11 15.55
N ILE A 200 17.46 -23.21 14.28
CA ILE A 200 18.32 -22.95 13.12
C ILE A 200 18.76 -21.49 13.08
N ALA A 201 17.85 -20.55 13.31
CA ALA A 201 18.17 -19.11 13.24
C ALA A 201 19.24 -18.67 14.26
N PRO A 202 19.19 -19.07 15.55
CA PRO A 202 20.28 -18.84 16.50
C PRO A 202 21.63 -19.42 16.06
N VAL A 203 21.65 -20.59 15.41
CA VAL A 203 22.89 -21.21 14.91
C VAL A 203 23.43 -20.45 13.69
N LEU A 204 22.57 -20.15 12.71
CA LEU A 204 22.93 -19.36 11.52
C LEU A 204 23.47 -17.98 11.88
N SER A 205 22.96 -17.36 12.95
CA SER A 205 23.48 -16.08 13.45
C SER A 205 24.95 -16.16 13.88
N LYS A 206 25.45 -17.35 14.25
CA LYS A 206 26.85 -17.59 14.62
C LYS A 206 27.70 -17.99 13.42
N VAL A 207 27.21 -18.90 12.58
CA VAL A 207 28.00 -19.51 11.50
C VAL A 207 27.91 -18.78 10.16
N ALA A 208 26.84 -18.02 9.93
CA ALA A 208 26.58 -17.26 8.71
C ALA A 208 25.95 -15.89 9.05
N PRO A 209 26.66 -15.02 9.80
CA PRO A 209 26.09 -13.80 10.38
C PRO A 209 25.54 -12.82 9.34
N THR A 210 26.19 -12.69 8.18
CA THR A 210 25.72 -11.85 7.07
C THR A 210 24.38 -12.33 6.52
N TYR A 211 24.23 -13.63 6.29
CA TYR A 211 22.98 -14.24 5.83
C TYR A 211 21.87 -14.10 6.88
N ALA A 212 22.18 -14.39 8.14
CA ALA A 212 21.22 -14.25 9.24
C ALA A 212 20.70 -12.81 9.39
N THR A 213 21.62 -11.82 9.30
CA THR A 213 21.26 -10.40 9.33
C THR A 213 20.39 -10.02 8.13
N ALA A 214 20.71 -10.49 6.92
CA ALA A 214 19.91 -10.25 5.73
C ALA A 214 18.50 -10.84 5.85
N ARG A 215 18.37 -12.07 6.39
CA ARG A 215 17.07 -12.72 6.63
C ARG A 215 16.24 -11.97 7.65
N GLN A 216 16.85 -11.52 8.75
CA GLN A 216 16.15 -10.71 9.75
C GLN A 216 15.63 -9.41 9.13
N ARG A 217 16.47 -8.71 8.34
CA ARG A 217 16.05 -7.51 7.61
C ARG A 217 14.91 -7.76 6.63
N LEU A 218 14.91 -8.90 5.94
CA LEU A 218 13.79 -9.30 5.08
C LEU A 218 12.50 -9.48 5.90
N THR A 219 12.55 -10.24 6.99
CA THR A 219 11.40 -10.45 7.87
C THR A 219 10.85 -9.13 8.41
N ASP A 220 11.71 -8.21 8.84
CA ASP A 220 11.30 -6.90 9.33
C ASP A 220 10.69 -6.04 8.19
N ALA A 221 11.30 -6.04 7.01
CA ALA A 221 10.77 -5.34 5.84
C ALA A 221 9.40 -5.88 5.40
N GLU A 222 9.17 -7.19 5.43
CA GLU A 222 7.87 -7.82 5.10
C GLU A 222 6.78 -7.45 6.12
N LYS A 223 7.11 -7.41 7.42
CA LYS A 223 6.19 -6.94 8.46
C LYS A 223 5.86 -5.46 8.27
N ALA A 224 6.87 -4.63 8.03
CA ALA A 224 6.68 -3.21 7.75
C ALA A 224 5.80 -2.98 6.51
N LEU A 225 6.01 -3.74 5.43
CA LEU A 225 5.17 -3.72 4.23
C LEU A 225 3.72 -4.09 4.56
N THR A 226 3.51 -5.21 5.25
CA THR A 226 2.17 -5.68 5.66
C THR A 226 1.41 -4.60 6.44
N ILE A 227 2.07 -3.95 7.40
CA ILE A 227 1.47 -2.87 8.20
C ILE A 227 1.18 -1.65 7.33
N THR A 228 2.10 -1.29 6.43
CA THR A 228 1.94 -0.14 5.52
C THR A 228 0.74 -0.36 4.59
N GLU A 229 0.60 -1.54 3.99
CA GLU A 229 -0.55 -1.92 3.15
C GLU A 229 -1.86 -1.93 3.94
N HIS A 230 -1.84 -2.45 5.17
CA HIS A 230 -2.99 -2.40 6.07
C HIS A 230 -3.42 -0.96 6.35
N ASN A 231 -2.49 -0.10 6.77
CA ASN A 231 -2.76 1.30 7.08
C ASN A 231 -3.27 2.07 5.84
N ALA A 232 -2.66 1.84 4.67
CA ALA A 232 -3.09 2.42 3.41
C ALA A 232 -4.53 2.00 3.05
N THR A 233 -4.85 0.71 3.20
CA THR A 233 -6.19 0.17 2.94
C THR A 233 -7.24 0.77 3.89
N GLN A 234 -6.91 0.87 5.19
CA GLN A 234 -7.77 1.51 6.17
C GLN A 234 -8.04 2.98 5.82
N LEU A 235 -7.00 3.73 5.44
CA LEU A 235 -7.15 5.13 5.06
C LEU A 235 -8.00 5.30 3.81
N ARG A 236 -7.74 4.51 2.75
CA ARG A 236 -8.54 4.53 1.52
C ARG A 236 -10.02 4.21 1.78
N ARG A 237 -10.28 3.17 2.59
CA ARG A 237 -11.64 2.80 2.99
C ARG A 237 -12.32 3.99 3.69
N GLN A 238 -11.63 4.59 4.65
CA GLN A 238 -12.17 5.71 5.41
C GLN A 238 -12.43 6.94 4.54
N MET A 239 -11.55 7.24 3.58
CA MET A 239 -11.76 8.31 2.60
C MET A 239 -12.99 8.03 1.72
N GLY A 240 -13.16 6.78 1.25
CA GLY A 240 -14.28 6.37 0.40
C GLY A 240 -15.64 6.31 1.11
N THR A 241 -15.67 6.02 2.41
CA THR A 241 -16.91 5.96 3.21
C THR A 241 -17.29 7.29 3.86
N THR A 242 -16.43 8.30 3.79
CA THR A 242 -16.73 9.63 4.36
C THR A 242 -17.68 10.38 3.42
N HIS A 243 -18.91 10.62 3.87
CA HIS A 243 -19.93 11.35 3.09
C HIS A 243 -20.28 12.73 3.65
N ALA A 244 -19.76 13.06 4.83
CA ALA A 244 -19.89 14.37 5.47
C ALA A 244 -18.66 14.66 6.33
N PRO A 245 -18.21 15.92 6.48
CA PRO A 245 -17.02 16.26 7.28
C PRO A 245 -17.08 15.74 8.72
N ALA A 246 -18.22 15.89 9.39
CA ALA A 246 -18.41 15.42 10.77
C ALA A 246 -18.37 13.89 10.92
N GLY A 247 -18.58 13.14 9.83
CA GLY A 247 -18.56 11.69 9.81
C GLY A 247 -17.15 11.09 9.73
N TYR A 248 -16.13 11.90 9.43
CA TYR A 248 -14.77 11.40 9.40
C TYR A 248 -14.25 11.15 10.81
N ARG A 249 -13.61 10.00 10.94
CA ARG A 249 -12.81 9.58 12.09
C ARG A 249 -11.44 9.17 11.56
N LYS A 250 -10.39 9.85 12.00
CA LYS A 250 -9.02 9.51 11.60
C LYS A 250 -8.72 8.06 12.02
N PRO A 251 -8.25 7.19 11.11
CA PRO A 251 -7.87 5.83 11.47
C PRO A 251 -6.75 5.82 12.52
N THR A 252 -6.80 4.84 13.41
CA THR A 252 -5.64 4.53 14.28
C THR A 252 -4.70 3.64 13.49
N PHE A 253 -3.50 4.12 13.22
CA PHE A 253 -2.51 3.38 12.45
C PHE A 253 -1.68 2.47 13.35
N VAL A 254 -1.37 1.28 12.86
CA VAL A 254 -0.36 0.41 13.47
C VAL A 254 1.02 0.96 13.10
N ASP A 255 1.94 1.02 14.06
CA ASP A 255 3.26 1.62 13.80
C ASP A 255 4.17 0.65 13.03
N ALA A 256 4.34 0.88 11.73
CA ALA A 256 5.27 0.11 10.90
C ALA A 256 6.73 0.29 11.34
N ARG A 257 7.07 1.42 11.98
CA ARG A 257 8.44 1.74 12.38
C ARG A 257 9.00 0.69 13.31
N ALA A 258 8.16 0.03 14.12
CA ALA A 258 8.55 -1.06 15.03
C ALA A 258 9.34 -2.20 14.35
N TYR A 259 9.16 -2.37 13.04
CA TYR A 259 9.80 -3.38 12.21
C TYR A 259 10.68 -2.76 11.12
N ASP A 260 11.30 -1.62 11.41
CA ASP A 260 12.18 -0.96 10.47
C ASP A 260 13.49 -1.76 10.29
N PRO A 261 13.78 -2.27 9.08
CA PRO A 261 14.95 -3.12 8.83
C PRO A 261 16.28 -2.34 8.84
N ASP A 262 16.24 -1.01 8.92
CA ASP A 262 17.40 -0.11 8.88
C ASP A 262 17.76 0.50 10.25
N ARG A 263 17.23 -0.06 11.34
CA ARG A 263 17.49 0.34 12.73
C ARG A 263 18.89 0.00 13.22
#